data_AF-A0A6P7G6D2-F1
#
_entry.id   AF-A0A6P7G6D2-F1
#
_cell.length_a   1.000
_cell.length_b   1.000
_cell.length_c   1.000
_cell.angle_alpha   90.00
_cell.angle_beta   90.00
_cell.angle_gamma   90.00
#
_symmetry.space_group_name_H-M   'P 1'
#
loop_
_entity.id
_entity.type
_entity.pdbx_description
1 polymer ?
#
loop_
_entity_poly.entity_id
_entity_poly.type
_entity_poly.pdbx_seq_one_letter_code
_entity_poly.pdbx_strand_id
1 'polypeptide(L)'
;MASAVPEHCPGVESENAGRASACAGCPNQNICASSDPKKPDPGIDLVKERLADVDNKILILSGKGGVGKSTVTAILSRTIASSHSEKNVS
;
A
#
# COMPACT_ATOMS: atom_id res chain seq x y z
N MET A 1 -0.64 20.61 -17.94
CA MET A 1 -2.09 20.38 -17.94
C MET A 1 -2.31 18.91 -17.59
N ALA A 2 -2.74 18.60 -16.37
CA ALA A 2 -3.11 17.23 -16.01
C ALA A 2 -4.52 16.98 -16.57
N SER A 3 -4.63 16.20 -17.64
CA SER A 3 -5.94 15.81 -18.16
C SER A 3 -6.64 14.93 -17.13
N ALA A 4 -7.89 15.23 -16.81
CA ALA A 4 -8.68 14.47 -15.85
C ALA A 4 -8.73 12.99 -16.26
N VAL A 5 -8.61 12.09 -15.29
CA VAL A 5 -8.77 10.66 -15.51
C VAL A 5 -10.21 10.42 -15.97
N PRO A 6 -10.44 9.69 -17.09
CA PRO A 6 -11.80 9.38 -17.53
C PRO A 6 -12.60 8.67 -16.41
N GLU A 7 -13.87 9.04 -16.23
CA GLU A 7 -14.80 8.45 -15.24
C GLU A 7 -14.85 6.91 -15.31
N HIS A 8 -14.65 6.34 -16.51
CA HIS A 8 -14.64 4.89 -16.76
C HIS A 8 -13.25 4.34 -17.09
N CYS A 9 -12.19 4.96 -16.57
CA CYS A 9 -10.85 4.43 -16.71
C CYS A 9 -10.77 3.03 -16.06
N PRO A 10 -10.36 1.98 -16.81
CA PRO A 10 -10.26 0.62 -16.26
C PRO A 10 -9.15 0.49 -15.20
N GLY A 11 -8.30 1.51 -15.06
CA GLY A 11 -7.12 1.48 -14.19
C GLY A 11 -5.89 0.90 -14.90
N VAL A 12 -4.70 1.27 -14.43
CA VAL A 12 -3.41 0.88 -15.03
C VAL A 12 -3.02 -0.57 -14.77
N GLU A 13 -3.69 -1.24 -13.83
CA GLU A 13 -3.47 -2.65 -13.50
C GLU A 13 -4.45 -3.59 -14.22
N SER A 14 -5.42 -3.04 -14.95
CA SER A 14 -6.38 -3.83 -15.72
C SER A 14 -5.74 -4.37 -17.00
N GLU A 15 -6.10 -5.59 -17.39
CA GLU A 15 -5.74 -6.16 -18.69
C GLU A 15 -6.24 -5.32 -19.87
N ASN A 16 -7.26 -4.47 -19.64
CA ASN A 16 -7.83 -3.55 -20.62
C ASN A 16 -7.21 -2.15 -20.57
N ALA A 17 -6.17 -1.92 -19.77
CA ALA A 17 -5.44 -0.66 -19.71
C ALA A 17 -4.91 -0.29 -21.11
N GLY A 18 -5.21 0.93 -21.58
CA GLY A 18 -4.82 1.39 -22.92
C GLY A 18 -5.56 0.73 -24.09
N ARG A 19 -6.44 -0.25 -23.83
CA ARG A 19 -7.18 -1.04 -24.83
C ARG A 19 -8.70 -0.84 -24.76
N ALA A 20 -9.23 -0.46 -23.60
CA ALA A 20 -10.66 -0.16 -23.43
C ALA A 20 -11.07 1.08 -24.24
N SER A 21 -12.36 1.15 -24.61
CA SER A 21 -12.95 2.33 -25.27
C SER A 21 -12.73 3.62 -24.46
N ALA A 22 -12.79 3.54 -23.14
CA ALA A 22 -12.51 4.66 -22.24
C ALA A 22 -11.06 5.15 -22.28
N CYS A 23 -10.12 4.38 -22.86
CA CYS A 23 -8.73 4.79 -23.02
C CYS A 23 -8.47 5.55 -24.34
N ALA A 24 -9.42 5.58 -25.26
CA ALA A 24 -9.24 6.24 -26.55
C ALA A 24 -9.01 7.75 -26.38
N GLY A 25 -7.89 8.25 -26.89
CA GLY A 25 -7.52 9.67 -26.79
C GLY A 25 -6.92 10.07 -25.43
N CYS A 26 -6.73 9.12 -24.51
CA CYS A 26 -5.97 9.36 -23.28
C CYS A 26 -4.49 9.62 -23.62
N PRO A 27 -3.86 10.69 -23.09
CA PRO A 27 -2.43 10.96 -23.32
C PRO A 27 -1.50 9.80 -22.96
N ASN A 28 -1.92 8.95 -22.01
CA ASN A 28 -1.16 7.79 -21.54
C ASN A 28 -1.59 6.47 -22.19
N GLN A 29 -2.46 6.48 -23.23
CA GLN A 29 -3.01 5.26 -23.83
C GLN A 29 -1.92 4.26 -24.24
N ASN A 30 -0.91 4.71 -24.99
CA ASN A 30 0.19 3.85 -25.44
C ASN A 30 1.03 3.33 -24.27
N ILE A 31 1.22 4.14 -23.22
CA ILE A 31 1.96 3.75 -22.02
C ILE A 31 1.18 2.65 -21.31
N CYS A 32 -0.12 2.84 -21.09
CA CYS A 32 -1.02 1.87 -20.48
C CYS A 32 -1.16 0.57 -21.31
N ALA A 33 -1.17 0.66 -22.64
CA ALA A 33 -1.32 -0.51 -23.53
C ALA A 33 -0.05 -1.38 -23.61
N SER A 34 1.12 -0.78 -23.36
CA SER A 34 2.44 -1.42 -23.39
C SER A 34 2.98 -1.78 -22.02
N SER A 35 2.38 -1.26 -20.94
CA SER A 35 2.70 -1.71 -19.59
C SER A 35 2.08 -3.09 -19.40
N ASP A 36 2.92 -4.10 -19.23
CA ASP A 36 2.46 -5.37 -18.68
C ASP A 36 1.81 -5.08 -17.32
N PRO A 37 0.68 -5.76 -16.99
CA PRO A 37 0.13 -5.71 -15.65
C PRO A 37 1.26 -5.95 -14.68
N LYS A 38 1.49 -4.98 -13.77
CA LYS A 38 2.54 -5.12 -12.76
C LYS A 38 2.28 -6.44 -12.05
N LYS A 39 3.17 -7.42 -12.26
CA LYS A 39 3.12 -8.66 -11.49
C LYS A 39 3.13 -8.28 -10.01
N PRO A 40 2.38 -9.00 -9.16
CA PRO A 40 2.44 -8.79 -7.73
C PRO A 40 3.90 -8.73 -7.29
N ASP A 41 4.25 -7.70 -6.52
CA ASP A 41 5.61 -7.54 -6.01
C ASP A 41 5.99 -8.83 -5.25
N PRO A 42 7.04 -9.55 -5.65
CA PRO A 42 7.47 -10.77 -4.96
C PRO A 42 7.80 -10.50 -3.47
N GLY A 43 8.06 -9.25 -3.10
CA GLY A 43 8.22 -8.82 -1.71
C GLY A 43 6.97 -8.96 -0.85
N ILE A 44 5.77 -9.02 -1.43
CA ILE A 44 4.52 -9.20 -0.67
C ILE A 44 4.54 -10.54 0.06
N ASP A 45 4.90 -11.62 -0.63
CA ASP A 45 4.91 -12.95 -0.02
C ASP A 45 6.03 -13.09 1.01
N LEU A 46 7.18 -12.45 0.77
CA LEU A 46 8.27 -12.36 1.74
C LEU A 46 7.85 -11.62 3.02
N VAL A 47 7.10 -10.52 2.90
CA VAL A 47 6.57 -9.79 4.07
C VAL A 47 5.53 -10.63 4.81
N LYS A 48 4.65 -11.35 4.10
CA LYS A 48 3.68 -12.26 4.73
C LYS A 48 4.37 -13.35 5.53
N GLU A 49 5.39 -14.00 4.94
CA GLU A 49 6.16 -15.06 5.60
C GLU A 49 6.81 -14.55 6.88
N ARG A 50 7.49 -13.40 6.82
CA ARG A 50 8.15 -12.80 8.01
C ARG A 50 7.20 -12.36 9.11
N LEU A 51 5.93 -12.14 8.78
CA LEU A 51 4.90 -11.71 9.71
C LEU A 51 3.92 -12.83 10.09
N ALA A 52 4.22 -14.08 9.68
CA ALA A 52 3.37 -15.24 9.93
C ALA A 52 3.14 -15.47 11.43
N ASP A 53 4.20 -15.39 12.23
CA ASP A 53 4.16 -15.65 13.68
C ASP A 53 3.81 -14.41 14.52
N VAL A 54 3.54 -13.26 13.89
CA VAL A 54 3.17 -12.03 14.60
C VAL A 54 1.65 -12.01 14.81
N ASP A 55 1.18 -12.37 15.99
CA ASP A 55 -0.26 -12.42 16.29
C ASP A 55 -0.97 -11.07 16.08
N ASN A 56 -0.35 -9.98 16.55
CA ASN A 56 -0.97 -8.66 16.60
C ASN A 56 -0.18 -7.66 15.74
N LYS A 57 -0.83 -7.16 14.67
CA LYS A 57 -0.24 -6.22 13.71
C LYS A 57 -0.95 -4.86 13.84
N ILE A 58 -0.34 -3.91 14.53
CA ILE A 58 -0.94 -2.59 14.82
C ILE A 58 -0.39 -1.55 13.84
N LEU A 59 -1.29 -0.95 13.05
CA LEU A 59 -0.94 0.10 12.09
C LEU A 59 -1.39 1.47 12.61
N ILE A 60 -0.44 2.39 12.80
CA ILE A 60 -0.72 3.75 13.29
C ILE A 60 -0.69 4.74 12.12
N LEU A 61 -1.86 5.28 11.78
CA LEU A 61 -2.05 6.23 10.68
C LEU A 61 -2.46 7.61 11.23
N SER A 62 -2.04 8.66 10.55
CA SER A 62 -2.45 10.04 10.84
C SER A 62 -2.08 10.95 9.66
N GLY A 63 -2.54 12.20 9.69
CA GLY A 63 -2.35 13.20 8.66
C GLY A 63 -0.90 13.67 8.45
N LYS A 64 -0.72 14.92 7.99
CA LYS A 64 0.58 15.48 7.61
C LYS A 64 1.56 15.60 8.80
N GLY A 65 2.77 16.12 8.55
CA GLY A 65 3.85 16.19 9.57
C GLY A 65 3.42 16.90 10.87
N GLY A 66 3.98 16.48 12.00
CA GLY A 66 3.76 17.12 13.32
C GLY A 66 2.59 16.60 14.15
N VAL A 67 1.72 15.74 13.60
CA VAL A 67 0.54 15.16 14.30
C VAL A 67 0.86 14.14 15.40
N GLY A 68 2.13 13.84 15.66
CA GLY A 68 2.54 12.98 16.78
C GLY A 68 2.49 11.45 16.54
N LYS A 69 2.37 10.96 15.30
CA LYS A 69 2.38 9.51 14.98
C LYS A 69 3.49 8.74 15.71
N SER A 70 4.74 9.16 15.51
CA SER A 70 5.91 8.48 16.09
C SER A 70 5.90 8.54 17.62
N THR A 71 5.42 9.63 18.21
CA THR A 71 5.28 9.78 19.67
C THR A 71 4.28 8.78 20.22
N VAL A 72 3.10 8.67 19.60
CA VAL A 72 2.08 7.69 20.00
C VAL A 72 2.60 6.27 19.82
N THR A 73 3.24 5.97 18.69
CA THR A 73 3.85 4.64 18.44
C THR A 73 4.85 4.27 19.53
N ALA A 74 5.75 5.19 19.90
CA ALA A 74 6.77 4.93 20.90
C ALA A 74 6.17 4.70 22.30
N ILE A 75 5.21 5.53 22.71
CA ILE A 75 4.55 5.40 24.02
C ILE A 75 3.75 4.10 24.07
N LEU A 76 2.95 3.81 23.06
CA LEU A 76 2.16 2.58 22.99
C LEU A 76 3.06 1.34 23.08
N SER A 77 4.14 1.31 22.31
CA SER A 77 5.11 0.20 22.32
C SER A 77 5.72 0.02 23.71
N ARG A 78 6.11 1.11 24.36
CA ARG A 78 6.70 1.08 25.71
C ARG A 78 5.70 0.62 26.76
N THR A 79 4.45 1.06 26.68
CA THR A 79 3.38 0.63 27.59
C THR A 79 3.12 -0.87 27.43
N ILE A 80 2.96 -1.37 26.20
CA ILE A 80 2.75 -2.80 25.94
C ILE A 80 3.92 -3.63 26.49
N ALA A 81 5.17 -3.22 26.24
CA ALA A 81 6.35 -3.90 26.76
C ALA A 81 6.38 -3.90 28.30
N SER A 82 6.01 -2.78 28.94
CA SER A 82 5.97 -2.70 30.41
C SER A 82 4.86 -3.53 31.05
N SER A 83 3.74 -3.72 30.36
CA SER A 83 2.60 -4.51 30.86
C SER A 83 2.78 -6.02 30.67
N HIS A 84 3.78 -6.44 29.88
CA HIS A 84 4.08 -7.85 29.58
C HIS A 84 5.57 -8.17 29.76
N SER A 85 6.12 -7.89 30.95
CA SER A 85 7.56 -8.05 31.26
C SER A 85 8.13 -9.47 31.04
N GLU A 86 7.28 -10.50 31.09
CA GLU A 86 7.67 -11.91 30.93
C GLU A 86 7.58 -12.40 29.47
N LYS A 87 6.94 -11.65 28.57
CA LYS A 87 6.79 -12.04 27.16
C LYS A 87 7.94 -11.46 26.34
N ASN A 88 9.13 -12.05 26.49
CA ASN A 88 10.09 -12.00 25.39
C ASN A 88 9.54 -12.93 24.29
N VAL A 89 8.84 -12.32 23.33
CA VAL A 89 8.43 -12.98 22.09
C VAL A 89 9.71 -13.55 21.46
N SER A 90 9.80 -14.89 21.46
CA SER A 90 10.90 -15.65 20.89
C SER A 90 10.65 -15.86 19.41
#